data_AF-X1KXQ4-F1
#
_entry.id   AF-X1KXQ4-F1
#
_cell.length_a   1.000
_cell.length_b   1.000
_cell.length_c   1.000
_cell.angle_alpha   90.00
_cell.angle_beta   90.00
_cell.angle_gamma   90.00
#
_symmetry.space_group_name_H-M   'P 1'
#
loop_
_entity.id
_entity.type
_entity.pdbx_description
1 polymer ?
#
loop_
_entity_poly.entity_id
_entity_poly.type
_entity_poly.pdbx_seq_one_letter_code
_entity_poly.pdbx_strand_id
1 'polypeptide(L)'
;GDIIDIFPAYEKKAIRIELWGDEVKRISFFDPLTRNVEDGLERVYIYPATHYLAPPERLAHILESIRKELEQRLAEFKSQGKLLEAQRLESRTNYDLEMISEVGYCSGIENYSRYFSGRAPGERPFCLIDYFPDDYLLFIDESHQSIPQLHAMHGGDRSRKDNLVRYGFR
;
A
#
# COMPACT_ATOMS: atom_id res chain seq x y z
N GLY A 1 9.38 -5.39 30.51
CA GLY A 1 10.81 -5.06 30.64
C GLY A 1 11.01 -3.66 30.10
N ASP A 2 12.09 -3.00 30.49
CA ASP A 2 12.28 -1.56 30.23
C ASP A 2 12.96 -1.28 28.88
N ILE A 3 12.95 -2.26 27.97
CA ILE A 3 13.62 -2.19 26.67
C ILE A 3 12.62 -2.61 25.59
N ILE A 4 12.46 -1.76 24.58
CA ILE A 4 11.68 -2.02 23.38
C ILE A 4 12.63 -2.02 22.19
N ASP A 5 12.74 -3.15 21.51
CA ASP A 5 13.51 -3.27 20.26
C ASP A 5 12.56 -3.24 19.06
N ILE A 6 12.84 -2.35 18.12
CA ILE A 6 12.06 -2.12 16.91
C ILE A 6 12.95 -2.37 15.71
N PHE A 7 12.45 -3.15 14.75
CA PHE A 7 13.17 -3.54 13.54
C PHE A 7 12.45 -2.94 12.33
N PRO A 8 12.83 -1.72 11.87
CA PRO A 8 12.16 -1.09 10.76
C PRO A 8 12.42 -1.86 9.46
N ALA A 9 11.37 -2.05 8.64
CA ALA A 9 11.50 -2.76 7.36
C ALA A 9 12.40 -2.02 6.34
N TYR A 10 12.63 -0.73 6.56
CA TYR A 10 13.41 0.16 5.68
C TYR A 10 14.83 0.42 6.19
N GLU A 11 15.23 -0.14 7.34
CA GLU A 11 16.56 0.04 7.92
C GLU A 11 17.31 -1.27 8.10
N LYS A 12 18.64 -1.21 8.00
CA LYS A 12 19.50 -2.37 8.31
C LYS A 12 19.77 -2.52 9.81
N LYS A 13 19.65 -1.43 10.56
CA LYS A 13 19.88 -1.37 12.01
C LYS A 13 18.54 -1.38 12.75
N ALA A 14 18.52 -2.03 13.90
CA ALA A 14 17.37 -1.99 14.80
C ALA A 14 17.46 -0.79 15.74
N ILE A 15 16.32 -0.31 16.19
CA ILE A 15 16.20 0.79 17.17
C ILE A 15 15.91 0.16 18.52
N ARG A 16 16.66 0.55 19.54
CA ARG A 16 16.40 0.22 20.94
C ARG A 16 15.92 1.47 21.68
N ILE A 17 14.80 1.33 22.38
CA ILE A 17 14.23 2.35 23.27
C ILE A 17 14.31 1.79 24.69
N GLU A 18 15.10 2.45 25.54
CA GLU A 18 15.20 2.16 26.97
C GLU A 18 14.26 3.11 27.74
N LEU A 19 13.43 2.53 28.59
CA LEU A 19 12.42 3.23 29.40
C LEU A 19 12.86 3.37 30.86
N TRP A 20 12.31 4.37 31.54
CA TRP A 20 12.31 4.51 32.98
C TRP A 20 10.88 4.81 33.43
N GLY A 21 10.13 3.75 33.78
CA GLY A 21 8.68 3.85 33.91
C GLY A 21 8.05 4.22 32.57
N ASP A 22 7.40 5.39 32.51
CA ASP A 22 6.74 5.91 31.31
C ASP A 22 7.61 6.92 30.52
N GLU A 23 8.85 7.16 30.95
CA GLU A 23 9.76 8.09 30.29
C GLU A 23 10.79 7.37 29.41
N VAL A 24 11.06 7.91 28.22
CA VAL A 24 12.15 7.43 27.37
C VAL A 24 13.47 7.93 27.92
N LYS A 25 14.32 7.00 28.39
CA LYS A 25 15.64 7.29 28.96
C LYS A 25 16.72 7.38 27.89
N ARG A 26 16.68 6.48 26.89
CA ARG A 26 17.69 6.43 25.82
C ARG A 26 17.09 5.81 24.56
N ILE A 27 17.48 6.36 23.42
CA ILE A 27 17.24 5.78 22.09
C ILE A 27 18.61 5.47 21.48
N SER A 28 18.78 4.31 20.85
CA SER A 28 20.04 3.96 20.16
C SER A 28 19.76 3.05 18.97
N PHE A 29 20.57 3.15 17.93
CA PHE A 29 20.65 2.09 16.93
C PHE A 29 21.50 0.93 17.44
N PHE A 30 21.20 -0.29 17.02
CA PHE A 30 22.06 -1.44 17.22
C PHE A 30 22.02 -2.39 16.02
N ASP A 31 23.12 -3.09 15.79
CA ASP A 31 23.19 -4.16 14.81
C ASP A 31 22.47 -5.40 15.38
N PRO A 32 21.41 -5.90 14.73
CA PRO A 32 20.63 -7.02 15.24
C PRO A 32 21.39 -8.36 15.28
N LEU A 33 22.44 -8.50 14.47
CA LEU A 33 23.27 -9.71 14.40
C LEU A 33 24.39 -9.69 15.44
N THR A 34 25.14 -8.59 15.49
CA THR A 34 26.30 -8.48 16.40
C THR A 34 25.94 -7.96 17.78
N ARG A 35 24.76 -7.34 17.94
CA ARG A 35 24.29 -6.63 19.14
C ARG A 35 25.15 -5.43 19.55
N ASN A 36 25.99 -4.95 18.64
CA ASN A 36 26.76 -3.74 18.86
C ASN A 36 25.80 -2.53 18.85
N VAL A 37 25.82 -1.77 19.94
CA VAL A 37 24.98 -0.59 20.14
C VAL A 37 25.77 0.65 19.73
N GLU A 38 25.15 1.53 18.95
CA GLU A 38 25.70 2.80 18.52
C GLU A 38 25.37 3.92 19.53
N ASP A 39 25.93 5.10 19.29
CA ASP A 39 25.69 6.26 20.13
C ASP A 39 24.20 6.64 20.21
N GLY A 40 23.83 7.27 21.32
CA GLY A 40 22.45 7.62 21.61
C GLY A 40 21.89 8.68 20.66
N LEU A 41 20.63 8.52 20.27
CA LEU A 41 19.87 9.49 19.48
C LEU A 41 18.98 10.33 20.39
N GLU A 42 18.83 11.62 20.05
CA GLU A 42 17.85 12.48 20.73
C GLU A 42 16.41 12.15 20.29
N ARG A 43 16.22 11.83 19.01
CA ARG A 43 14.90 11.53 18.41
C ARG A 43 15.03 10.48 17.31
N VAL A 44 13.94 9.75 17.08
CA VAL A 44 13.82 8.80 15.96
C VAL A 44 12.41 8.87 15.37
N TYR A 45 12.30 8.76 14.04
CA TYR A 45 11.03 8.67 13.34
C TYR A 45 10.81 7.23 12.89
N ILE A 46 9.67 6.66 13.31
CA ILE A 46 9.28 5.30 12.95
C ILE A 46 8.11 5.41 11.98
N TYR A 47 8.34 4.99 10.74
CA TYR A 47 7.33 4.96 9.70
C TYR A 47 6.61 3.61 9.69
N PRO A 48 5.36 3.55 9.20
CA PRO A 48 4.63 2.31 9.05
C PRO A 48 5.41 1.28 8.21
N ALA A 49 5.34 0.01 8.61
CA ALA A 49 5.95 -1.08 7.87
C ALA A 49 5.21 -1.42 6.55
N THR A 50 4.01 -0.87 6.34
CA THR A 50 3.17 -1.09 5.15
C THR A 50 2.48 0.20 4.72
N HIS A 51 2.25 0.33 3.41
CA HIS A 51 1.51 1.45 2.82
C HIS A 51 -0.01 1.26 2.82
N TYR A 52 -0.50 0.04 3.09
CA TYR A 52 -1.93 -0.29 3.09
C TYR A 52 -2.44 -0.44 4.51
N LEU A 53 -2.41 0.66 5.27
CA LEU A 53 -2.91 0.71 6.64
C LEU A 53 -4.23 1.48 6.67
N ALA A 54 -5.26 0.89 7.25
CA ALA A 54 -6.50 1.58 7.58
C ALA A 54 -6.85 1.32 9.06
N PRO A 55 -7.25 2.34 9.83
CA PRO A 55 -7.81 2.13 11.16
C PRO A 55 -9.01 1.18 11.11
N PRO A 56 -9.28 0.39 12.17
CA PRO A 56 -10.40 -0.54 12.22
C PRO A 56 -11.74 0.12 11.86
N GLU A 57 -11.98 1.36 12.29
CA GLU A 57 -13.22 2.08 11.99
C GLU A 57 -13.37 2.38 10.49
N ARG A 58 -12.25 2.64 9.80
CA ARG A 58 -12.23 2.93 8.36
C ARG A 58 -12.30 1.66 7.51
N LEU A 59 -11.80 0.54 8.04
CA LEU A 59 -11.73 -0.72 7.30
C LEU A 59 -13.12 -1.22 6.89
N ALA A 60 -14.10 -1.16 7.79
CA ALA A 60 -15.47 -1.56 7.50
C ALA A 60 -16.06 -0.79 6.30
N HIS A 61 -15.84 0.53 6.23
CA HIS A 61 -16.28 1.37 5.11
C HIS A 61 -15.56 1.05 3.79
N ILE A 62 -14.27 0.73 3.86
CA ILE A 62 -13.47 0.32 2.70
C ILE A 62 -14.04 -0.98 2.10
N LEU A 63 -14.25 -2.00 2.95
CA LEU A 63 -14.78 -3.30 2.53
C LEU A 63 -16.16 -3.15 1.90
N GLU A 64 -17.04 -2.35 2.51
CA GLU A 64 -18.39 -2.10 1.99
C GLU A 64 -18.37 -1.40 0.63
N SER A 65 -17.46 -0.44 0.45
CA SER A 65 -17.30 0.25 -0.84
C SER A 65 -16.85 -0.71 -1.96
N ILE A 66 -15.96 -1.66 -1.64
CA ILE A 66 -15.51 -2.68 -2.59
C ILE A 66 -16.67 -3.65 -2.93
N ARG A 67 -17.43 -4.10 -1.94
CA ARG A 67 -18.60 -4.97 -2.16
C ARG A 67 -19.63 -4.32 -3.07
N LYS A 68 -19.91 -3.02 -2.87
CA LYS A 68 -20.84 -2.28 -3.71
C LYS A 68 -20.38 -2.20 -5.18
N GLU A 69 -19.09 -1.97 -5.42
CA GLU A 69 -18.56 -1.98 -6.79
C GLU A 69 -18.57 -3.38 -7.40
N LEU A 70 -18.28 -4.41 -6.59
CA LEU A 70 -18.39 -5.81 -7.00
C LEU A 70 -19.81 -6.14 -7.47
N GLU A 71 -20.84 -5.81 -6.68
CA GLU A 71 -22.24 -6.06 -7.04
C GLU A 71 -22.63 -5.43 -8.38
N GLN A 72 -22.24 -4.16 -8.59
CA GLN A 72 -22.47 -3.45 -9.85
C GLN A 72 -21.79 -4.16 -11.02
N ARG A 73 -20.53 -4.57 -10.84
CA ARG A 73 -19.75 -5.22 -11.88
C ARG A 73 -20.27 -6.62 -12.21
N LEU A 74 -20.71 -7.37 -11.21
CA LEU A 74 -21.34 -8.67 -11.38
C LEU A 74 -22.66 -8.56 -12.14
N ALA A 75 -23.48 -7.55 -11.85
CA ALA A 75 -24.71 -7.30 -12.59
C ALA A 75 -24.44 -7.00 -14.07
N GLU A 76 -23.42 -6.18 -14.36
CA GLU A 76 -22.99 -5.88 -15.73
C GLU A 76 -22.50 -7.13 -16.48
N PHE A 77 -21.68 -7.97 -15.86
CA PHE A 77 -21.23 -9.22 -16.50
C PHE A 77 -22.38 -10.19 -16.74
N LYS A 78 -23.28 -10.35 -15.77
CA LYS A 78 -24.46 -11.21 -15.90
C LYS A 78 -25.38 -10.71 -17.02
N SER A 79 -25.59 -9.39 -17.15
CA SER A 79 -26.40 -8.83 -18.24
C SER A 79 -25.77 -8.99 -19.63
N GLN A 80 -24.43 -9.18 -19.71
CA GLN A 80 -23.69 -9.46 -20.93
C GLN A 80 -23.52 -10.97 -21.23
N GLY A 81 -24.07 -11.86 -20.40
CA GLY A 81 -23.90 -13.31 -20.53
C GLY A 81 -22.50 -13.82 -20.13
N LYS A 82 -21.68 -12.99 -19.50
CA LYS A 82 -20.31 -13.30 -19.05
C LYS A 82 -20.30 -13.98 -17.68
N LEU A 83 -20.95 -15.14 -17.61
CA LEU A 83 -21.17 -15.85 -16.33
C LEU A 83 -19.86 -16.36 -15.71
N LEU A 84 -18.91 -16.79 -16.53
CA LEU A 84 -17.61 -17.27 -16.06
C LEU A 84 -16.76 -16.14 -15.45
N GLU A 85 -16.73 -14.99 -16.12
CA GLU A 85 -16.04 -13.79 -15.62
C GLU A 85 -16.69 -13.28 -14.33
N ALA A 86 -18.02 -13.30 -14.24
CA ALA A 86 -18.73 -12.93 -13.03
C ALA A 86 -18.37 -13.86 -11.86
N GLN A 87 -18.45 -15.18 -12.05
CA GLN A 87 -18.11 -16.14 -11.01
C GLN A 87 -16.65 -16.02 -10.56
N ARG A 88 -15.73 -15.81 -11.51
CA ARG A 88 -14.30 -15.62 -11.24
C ARG A 88 -14.06 -14.37 -10.39
N LEU A 89 -14.68 -13.24 -10.76
CA LEU A 89 -14.54 -11.98 -10.05
C LEU A 89 -15.10 -12.11 -8.63
N GLU A 90 -16.32 -12.62 -8.50
CA GLU A 90 -17.00 -12.83 -7.22
C GLU A 90 -16.17 -13.69 -6.26
N SER A 91 -15.71 -14.85 -6.73
CA SER A 91 -14.94 -15.79 -5.90
C SER A 91 -13.64 -15.15 -5.41
N ARG A 92 -12.93 -14.44 -6.28
CA ARG A 92 -11.65 -13.84 -5.94
C ARG A 92 -11.80 -12.65 -5.00
N THR A 93 -12.72 -11.73 -5.31
CA THR A 93 -12.91 -10.53 -4.52
C THR A 93 -13.42 -10.87 -3.12
N ASN A 94 -14.33 -11.84 -2.98
CA ASN A 94 -14.80 -12.26 -1.65
C ASN A 94 -13.67 -12.85 -0.80
N TYR A 95 -12.82 -13.69 -1.38
CA TYR A 95 -11.64 -14.21 -0.69
C TYR A 95 -10.68 -13.09 -0.25
N ASP A 96 -10.40 -12.13 -1.13
CA ASP A 96 -9.54 -11.00 -0.79
C ASP A 96 -10.15 -10.14 0.34
N LEU A 97 -11.47 -9.92 0.33
CA LEU A 97 -12.17 -9.16 1.37
C LEU A 97 -12.14 -9.88 2.73
N GLU A 98 -12.27 -11.20 2.76
CA GLU A 98 -12.10 -12.00 3.97
C GLU A 98 -10.67 -11.88 4.51
N MET A 99 -9.67 -12.03 3.64
CA MET A 99 -8.26 -11.89 4.01
C MET A 99 -7.93 -10.49 4.53
N ILE A 100 -8.46 -9.44 3.91
CA ILE A 100 -8.30 -8.06 4.39
C ILE A 100 -8.98 -7.88 5.77
N SER A 101 -10.17 -8.45 5.96
CA SER A 101 -10.92 -8.33 7.23
C SER A 101 -10.22 -9.02 8.39
N GLU A 102 -9.72 -10.24 8.19
CA GLU A 102 -9.16 -11.08 9.25
C GLU A 102 -7.66 -10.82 9.48
N VAL A 103 -6.90 -10.65 8.40
CA VAL A 103 -5.43 -10.56 8.43
C VAL A 103 -4.93 -9.13 8.22
N GLY A 104 -5.78 -8.23 7.72
CA GLY A 104 -5.38 -6.88 7.32
C GLY A 104 -4.61 -6.84 6.00
N TYR A 105 -4.51 -7.96 5.29
CA TYR A 105 -3.71 -8.08 4.07
C TYR A 105 -4.24 -9.18 3.14
N CYS A 106 -4.16 -8.97 1.82
CA CYS A 106 -4.36 -10.00 0.81
C CYS A 106 -3.29 -9.93 -0.29
N SER A 107 -3.15 -11.01 -1.06
CA SER A 107 -2.28 -11.01 -2.22
C SER A 107 -2.87 -10.14 -3.33
N GLY A 108 -2.16 -9.08 -3.69
CA GLY A 108 -2.68 -8.12 -4.66
C GLY A 108 -3.41 -6.93 -4.05
N ILE A 109 -3.19 -6.63 -2.77
CA ILE A 109 -3.83 -5.51 -2.06
C ILE A 109 -3.71 -4.16 -2.79
N GLU A 110 -2.67 -3.99 -3.62
CA GLU A 110 -2.46 -2.80 -4.46
C GLU A 110 -3.61 -2.52 -5.43
N ASN A 111 -4.39 -3.54 -5.79
CA ASN A 111 -5.58 -3.38 -6.62
C ASN A 111 -6.74 -2.69 -5.90
N TYR A 112 -6.75 -2.74 -4.57
CA TYR A 112 -7.73 -2.04 -3.75
C TYR A 112 -7.21 -0.66 -3.30
N SER A 113 -6.01 -0.26 -3.74
CA SER A 113 -5.33 0.98 -3.30
C SER A 113 -6.18 2.24 -3.34
N ARG A 114 -7.06 2.39 -4.34
CA ARG A 114 -7.99 3.53 -4.45
C ARG A 114 -8.89 3.63 -3.21
N TYR A 115 -9.43 2.51 -2.75
CA TYR A 115 -10.32 2.47 -1.59
C TYR A 115 -9.57 2.80 -0.30
N PHE A 116 -8.38 2.22 -0.09
CA PHE A 116 -7.55 2.49 1.07
C PHE A 116 -7.11 3.96 1.15
N SER A 117 -6.81 4.58 0.00
CA SER A 117 -6.47 6.00 -0.08
C SER A 117 -7.67 6.94 -0.05
N GLY A 118 -8.91 6.41 -0.14
CA GLY A 118 -10.13 7.23 -0.14
C GLY A 118 -10.31 8.08 -1.40
N ARG A 119 -9.67 7.69 -2.51
CA ARG A 119 -9.70 8.43 -3.77
C ARG A 119 -10.97 8.14 -4.58
N ALA A 120 -11.43 9.12 -5.34
CA ALA A 120 -12.53 8.97 -6.28
C ALA A 120 -12.15 8.09 -7.49
N PRO A 121 -13.13 7.45 -8.18
CA PRO A 121 -12.86 6.80 -9.46
C PRO A 121 -12.19 7.77 -10.46
N GLY A 122 -11.11 7.33 -11.10
CA GLY A 122 -10.35 8.13 -12.07
C GLY A 122 -9.35 9.12 -11.46
N GLU A 123 -9.35 9.31 -10.15
CA GLU A 123 -8.39 10.19 -9.48
C GLU A 123 -6.97 9.59 -9.53
N ARG A 124 -5.95 10.44 -9.74
CA ARG A 124 -4.56 10.01 -9.82
C ARG A 124 -4.06 9.41 -8.50
N PRO A 125 -3.12 8.45 -8.51
CA PRO A 125 -2.50 7.97 -7.28
C PRO A 125 -1.60 9.04 -6.67
N PHE A 126 -1.37 8.89 -5.36
CA PHE A 126 -0.24 9.54 -4.71
C PHE A 126 1.06 8.88 -5.20
N CYS A 127 2.02 9.71 -5.55
CA CYS A 127 3.33 9.34 -6.08
C CYS A 127 4.42 10.06 -5.29
N LEU A 128 5.68 9.69 -5.52
CA LEU A 128 6.84 10.32 -4.87
C LEU A 128 6.85 11.85 -5.00
N ILE A 129 6.41 12.38 -6.15
CA ILE A 129 6.37 13.82 -6.43
C ILE A 129 5.47 14.56 -5.43
N ASP A 130 4.44 13.91 -4.87
CA ASP A 130 3.53 14.53 -3.90
C ASP A 130 4.16 14.79 -2.52
N TYR A 131 5.36 14.24 -2.27
CA TYR A 131 6.12 14.49 -1.05
C TYR A 131 7.03 15.72 -1.16
N PHE A 132 7.22 16.24 -2.38
CA PHE A 132 8.03 17.43 -2.59
C PHE A 132 7.18 18.70 -2.41
N PRO A 133 7.80 19.81 -1.99
CA PRO A 133 7.12 21.10 -1.99
C PRO A 133 6.80 21.54 -3.43
N ASP A 134 5.85 22.47 -3.58
CA ASP A 134 5.38 22.92 -4.89
C ASP A 134 6.50 23.55 -5.77
N ASP A 135 7.59 24.02 -5.16
CA ASP A 135 8.73 24.69 -5.79
C ASP A 135 9.94 23.78 -6.04
N TYR A 136 9.72 22.47 -6.12
CA TYR A 136 10.79 21.50 -6.37
C TYR A 136 11.42 21.62 -7.76
N LEU A 137 12.68 21.19 -7.87
CA LEU A 137 13.40 21.10 -9.13
C LEU A 137 13.56 19.64 -9.55
N LEU A 138 13.15 19.33 -10.78
CA LEU A 138 13.30 18.00 -11.39
C LEU A 138 14.34 18.03 -12.50
N PHE A 139 15.38 17.22 -12.34
CA PHE A 139 16.31 16.92 -13.43
C PHE A 139 15.91 15.59 -14.06
N ILE A 140 15.71 15.60 -15.39
CA ILE A 140 15.45 14.39 -16.18
C ILE A 140 16.69 14.11 -16.99
N ASP A 141 17.48 13.16 -16.54
CA ASP A 141 18.63 12.68 -17.30
C ASP A 141 18.17 11.91 -18.53
N GLU A 142 18.93 12.04 -19.62
CA GLU A 142 18.63 11.45 -20.93
C GLU A 142 17.16 11.64 -21.37
N SER A 143 16.66 12.87 -21.28
CA SER A 143 15.24 13.21 -21.50
C SER A 143 14.68 12.70 -22.84
N HIS A 144 15.53 12.59 -23.87
CA HIS A 144 15.17 12.05 -25.17
C HIS A 144 14.75 10.57 -25.14
N GLN A 145 15.16 9.80 -24.12
CA GLN A 145 14.71 8.43 -23.84
C GLN A 145 13.73 8.38 -22.66
N SER A 146 14.02 9.11 -21.58
CA SER A 146 13.27 9.06 -20.32
C SER A 146 11.82 9.55 -20.47
N ILE A 147 11.57 10.61 -21.26
CA ILE A 147 10.21 11.12 -21.48
C ILE A 147 9.32 10.11 -22.24
N PRO A 148 9.77 9.56 -23.39
CA PRO A 148 9.03 8.48 -24.06
C PRO A 148 8.72 7.29 -23.13
N GLN A 149 9.68 6.88 -22.31
CA GLN A 149 9.50 5.78 -21.36
C GLN A 149 8.40 6.09 -20.33
N LEU A 150 8.42 7.29 -19.73
CA LEU A 150 7.40 7.72 -18.77
C LEU A 150 5.98 7.67 -19.37
N HIS A 151 5.82 8.12 -20.63
CA HIS A 151 4.53 8.06 -21.33
C HIS A 151 4.08 6.61 -21.57
N ALA A 152 5.01 5.70 -21.87
CA ALA A 152 4.72 4.30 -22.11
C ALA A 152 4.23 3.55 -20.85
N MET A 153 4.68 3.96 -19.66
CA MET A 153 4.34 3.29 -18.39
C MET A 153 2.82 3.16 -18.18
N HIS A 154 2.08 4.26 -18.34
CA HIS A 154 0.63 4.26 -18.16
C HIS A 154 -0.07 3.39 -19.21
N GLY A 155 0.34 3.49 -20.48
CA GLY A 155 -0.26 2.70 -21.56
C GLY A 155 -0.06 1.20 -21.37
N GLY A 156 1.14 0.78 -20.97
CA GLY A 156 1.47 -0.62 -20.70
C GLY A 156 0.70 -1.19 -19.51
N ASP A 157 0.69 -0.47 -18.39
CA ASP A 157 -0.05 -0.92 -17.20
C ASP A 157 -1.57 -0.98 -17.45
N ARG A 158 -2.13 0.04 -18.12
CA ARG A 158 -3.55 0.08 -18.48
C ARG A 158 -3.92 -1.08 -19.38
N SER A 159 -3.19 -1.33 -20.47
CA SER A 159 -3.48 -2.43 -21.40
C SER A 159 -3.49 -3.79 -20.70
N ARG A 160 -2.55 -4.01 -19.78
CA ARG A 160 -2.50 -5.23 -18.97
C ARG A 160 -3.69 -5.34 -18.01
N LYS A 161 -4.02 -4.26 -17.29
CA LYS A 161 -5.12 -4.25 -16.33
C LYS A 161 -6.49 -4.34 -17.02
N ASP A 162 -6.69 -3.67 -18.15
CA ASP A 162 -7.93 -3.71 -18.93
C ASP A 162 -8.27 -5.15 -19.35
N ASN A 163 -7.27 -5.95 -19.74
CA ASN A 163 -7.48 -7.37 -20.03
C ASN A 163 -7.92 -8.16 -18.79
N LEU A 164 -7.26 -7.98 -17.64
CA LEU A 164 -7.64 -8.65 -16.40
C LEU A 164 -9.08 -8.30 -15.98
N VAL A 165 -9.42 -7.01 -16.03
CA VAL A 165 -10.76 -6.50 -15.71
C VAL A 165 -11.80 -7.00 -16.70
N ARG A 166 -11.47 -7.08 -18.00
CA ARG A 166 -12.38 -7.58 -19.04
C ARG A 166 -12.74 -9.05 -18.81
N TYR A 167 -11.80 -9.84 -18.28
CA TYR A 167 -11.97 -11.26 -18.00
C TYR A 167 -12.24 -11.56 -16.51
N GLY A 168 -12.65 -10.57 -15.71
CA GLY A 168 -13.11 -10.79 -14.33
C GLY A 168 -12.04 -11.34 -13.38
N PHE A 169 -10.77 -10.97 -13.56
CA PHE A 169 -9.70 -11.41 -12.66
C PHE A 169 -9.48 -10.50 -11.46
N ARG A 170 -9.77 -9.21 -11.57
CA ARG A 170 -9.67 -8.19 -10.52
C ARG A 170 -10.58 -7.02 -10.86
#